data_AF-A0A7W0WME2-F1
#
_entry.id   AF-A0A7W0WME2-F1
#
_cell.length_a   1.000
_cell.length_b   1.000
_cell.length_c   1.000
_cell.angle_alpha   90.00
_cell.angle_beta   90.00
_cell.angle_gamma   90.00
#
_symmetry.space_group_name_H-M   'P 1'
#
loop_
_entity.id
_entity.type
_entity.pdbx_description
1 polymer ?
#
loop_
_entity_poly.entity_id
_entity_poly.type
_entity_poly.pdbx_seq_one_letter_code
_entity_poly.pdbx_strand_id
1 'polypeptide(L)'
;MSGVRVLVGTRKGAFVLTADGKRDRWDVCGPHFAGWEIYHLKGSPAQPGRLFASQSSGWFGQQIQRSDDGGATWAPVGNEFAYEGVPGTHQWYDGTQHPWQFARVWHL
;
A
#
# COMPACT_ATOMS: atom_id res chain seq x y z
N MET A 1 17.25 -18.49 10.11
CA MET A 1 17.95 -18.13 8.86
C MET A 1 17.42 -16.78 8.40
N SER A 2 18.28 -15.87 7.93
CA SER A 2 17.83 -14.62 7.31
C SER A 2 17.16 -14.90 5.97
N GLY A 3 16.16 -14.12 5.61
CA GLY A 3 15.48 -14.16 4.31
C GLY A 3 15.66 -12.85 3.57
N VAL A 4 15.58 -12.90 2.25
CA VAL A 4 15.64 -11.74 1.35
C VAL A 4 14.39 -11.75 0.48
N ARG A 5 13.80 -10.56 0.29
CA ARG A 5 12.68 -10.34 -0.62
C ARG A 5 13.03 -9.20 -1.57
N VAL A 6 12.80 -9.42 -2.86
CA VAL A 6 12.92 -8.40 -3.91
C VAL A 6 11.54 -8.17 -4.49
N LEU A 7 11.15 -6.90 -4.56
CA LEU A 7 9.87 -6.47 -5.11
C LEU A 7 10.11 -5.91 -6.50
N VAL A 8 9.45 -6.49 -7.51
CA VAL A 8 9.68 -6.17 -8.92
C VAL A 8 8.41 -5.60 -9.51
N GLY A 9 8.43 -4.33 -9.90
CA GLY A 9 7.38 -3.68 -10.67
C GLY A 9 7.73 -3.63 -12.15
N THR A 10 6.80 -3.97 -13.03
CA THR A 10 6.98 -3.92 -14.47
C THR A 10 5.78 -3.25 -15.13
N ARG A 11 5.88 -2.97 -16.44
CA ARG A 11 4.73 -2.58 -17.27
C ARG A 11 3.68 -3.69 -17.46
N LYS A 12 3.95 -4.91 -16.99
CA LYS A 12 3.12 -6.09 -17.21
C LYS A 12 2.61 -6.73 -15.91
N GLY A 13 2.88 -6.11 -14.77
CA GLY A 13 2.49 -6.61 -13.45
C GLY A 13 3.62 -6.54 -12.44
N ALA A 14 3.35 -7.04 -11.23
CA ALA A 14 4.30 -7.15 -10.14
C ALA A 14 4.72 -8.60 -9.88
N PHE A 15 5.94 -8.76 -9.37
CA PHE A 15 6.47 -10.05 -8.90
C PHE A 15 7.11 -9.88 -7.53
N VAL A 16 7.00 -10.91 -6.70
CA VAL A 16 7.70 -11.00 -5.41
C VAL A 16 8.67 -12.16 -5.49
N LEU A 17 9.95 -11.84 -5.38
CA LEU A 17 11.03 -12.81 -5.42
C LEU A 17 11.55 -13.02 -4.01
N THR A 18 11.66 -14.27 -3.56
CA THR A 18 12.16 -14.58 -2.22
C THR A 18 13.32 -15.58 -2.28
N ALA A 19 14.29 -15.39 -1.39
CA ALA A 19 15.41 -16.31 -1.20
C ALA A 19 15.81 -16.34 0.28
N ASP A 20 16.58 -17.37 0.65
CA ASP A 20 17.29 -17.37 1.92
C ASP A 20 18.49 -16.39 1.90
N GLY A 21 19.23 -16.32 3.00
CA GLY A 21 20.41 -15.47 3.12
C GLY A 21 21.54 -15.77 2.12
N LYS A 22 21.56 -16.95 1.49
CA LYS A 22 22.57 -17.31 0.48
C LYS A 22 22.26 -16.70 -0.88
N ARG A 23 20.97 -16.54 -1.21
CA ARG A 23 20.48 -15.92 -2.46
C ARG A 23 20.84 -16.71 -3.73
N ASP A 24 21.11 -17.99 -3.60
CA ASP A 24 21.48 -18.88 -4.73
C ASP A 24 20.25 -19.43 -5.47
N ARG A 25 19.13 -19.56 -4.77
CA ARG A 25 17.85 -20.04 -5.33
C ARG A 25 16.75 -19.06 -4.96
N TRP A 26 15.92 -18.74 -5.94
CA TRP A 26 14.84 -17.77 -5.81
C TRP A 26 13.51 -18.42 -6.15
N ASP A 27 12.53 -18.22 -5.28
CA ASP A 27 11.13 -18.47 -5.58
C ASP A 27 10.51 -17.19 -6.17
N VAL A 28 9.72 -17.34 -7.22
CA VAL A 28 9.14 -16.22 -7.98
C VAL A 28 7.62 -16.32 -7.90
N CYS A 29 6.99 -15.36 -7.20
CA CYS A 29 5.55 -15.25 -7.12
C CYS A 29 5.03 -14.14 -8.03
N GLY A 30 3.99 -14.43 -8.81
CA GLY A 30 3.36 -13.51 -9.77
C GLY A 30 3.05 -14.16 -11.12
N PRO A 31 2.65 -13.38 -12.15
CA PRO A 31 2.43 -11.93 -12.08
C PRO A 31 1.20 -11.58 -11.24
N HIS A 32 1.37 -10.67 -10.28
CA HIS A 32 0.25 -9.95 -9.68
C HIS A 32 -0.14 -8.79 -10.59
N PHE A 33 -1.43 -8.45 -10.64
CA PHE A 33 -1.94 -7.35 -11.48
C PHE A 33 -1.54 -7.51 -12.96
N ALA A 34 -1.72 -8.72 -13.51
CA ALA A 34 -1.27 -9.05 -14.85
C ALA A 34 -1.78 -8.05 -15.89
N GLY A 35 -0.86 -7.47 -16.67
CA GLY A 35 -1.16 -6.49 -17.71
C GLY A 35 -1.32 -5.05 -17.21
N TRP A 36 -1.23 -4.80 -15.91
CA TRP A 36 -1.25 -3.44 -15.34
C TRP A 36 0.18 -2.94 -15.07
N GLU A 37 0.38 -1.64 -15.25
CA GLU A 37 1.68 -1.02 -14.99
C GLU A 37 1.88 -0.85 -13.48
N ILE A 38 3.03 -1.29 -13.00
CA ILE A 38 3.43 -1.12 -11.60
C ILE A 38 4.60 -0.15 -11.55
N TYR A 39 4.33 1.05 -11.06
CA TYR A 39 5.32 2.12 -11.00
C TYR A 39 6.29 1.93 -9.83
N HIS A 40 5.82 1.35 -8.73
CA HIS A 40 6.65 1.12 -7.55
C HIS A 40 6.03 0.06 -6.62
N LEU A 41 6.88 -0.72 -5.94
CA LEU A 41 6.50 -1.53 -4.80
C LEU A 41 7.38 -1.19 -3.60
N LYS A 42 6.81 -1.21 -2.40
CA LYS A 42 7.54 -0.91 -1.16
C LYS A 42 7.06 -1.80 -0.01
N GLY A 43 8.00 -2.37 0.74
CA GLY A 43 7.71 -3.04 2.01
C GLY A 43 7.69 -2.06 3.18
N SER A 44 6.85 -2.32 4.17
CA SER A 44 6.82 -1.57 5.42
C SER A 44 7.96 -2.00 6.35
N PRO A 45 8.77 -1.06 6.87
CA PRO A 45 9.79 -1.39 7.88
C PRO A 45 9.17 -1.77 9.22
N ALA A 46 7.97 -1.28 9.54
CA ALA A 46 7.28 -1.55 10.80
C ALA A 46 6.54 -2.91 10.80
N GLN A 47 6.15 -3.41 9.62
CA GLN A 47 5.40 -4.65 9.46
C GLN A 47 5.93 -5.40 8.23
N PRO A 48 6.87 -6.34 8.38
CA PRO A 48 7.56 -6.98 7.23
C PRO A 48 6.65 -7.75 6.26
N GLY A 49 5.47 -8.17 6.70
CA GLY A 49 4.44 -8.76 5.83
C GLY A 49 3.69 -7.74 4.98
N ARG A 50 3.69 -6.46 5.37
CA ARG A 50 2.96 -5.41 4.69
C ARG A 50 3.73 -4.87 3.50
N LEU A 51 3.14 -4.98 2.31
CA LEU A 51 3.65 -4.45 1.06
C LEU A 51 2.64 -3.48 0.44
N PHE A 52 3.15 -2.49 -0.28
CA PHE A 52 2.36 -1.55 -1.07
C PHE A 52 2.80 -1.62 -2.52
N ALA A 53 1.84 -1.53 -3.45
CA ALA A 53 2.10 -1.43 -4.87
C ALA A 53 1.33 -0.25 -5.47
N SER A 54 2.04 0.61 -6.21
CA SER A 54 1.48 1.71 -6.99
C SER A 54 1.12 1.20 -8.37
N GLN A 55 -0.09 0.66 -8.48
CA GLN A 55 -0.63 0.17 -9.74
C GLN A 55 -1.31 1.32 -10.49
N SER A 56 -1.16 1.36 -11.81
CA SER A 56 -1.87 2.31 -12.67
C SER A 56 -2.57 1.59 -13.81
N SER A 57 -3.77 2.06 -14.14
CA SER A 57 -4.56 1.58 -15.28
C SER A 57 -5.16 2.75 -16.04
N GLY A 58 -5.48 2.54 -17.31
CA GLY A 58 -6.14 3.57 -18.13
C GLY A 58 -7.56 3.94 -17.67
N TRP A 59 -8.19 3.11 -16.84
CA TRP A 59 -9.57 3.32 -16.40
C TRP A 59 -9.67 3.97 -15.02
N PHE A 60 -8.95 3.43 -14.04
CA PHE A 60 -9.01 3.91 -12.64
C PHE A 60 -7.86 4.86 -12.28
N GLY A 61 -6.95 5.13 -13.21
CA GLY A 61 -5.71 5.86 -12.92
C GLY A 61 -4.86 5.10 -11.92
N GLN A 62 -4.18 5.86 -11.05
CA GLN A 62 -3.31 5.32 -10.01
C GLN A 62 -4.12 4.85 -8.80
N GLN A 63 -3.88 3.61 -8.37
CA GLN A 63 -4.40 3.05 -7.13
C GLN A 63 -3.26 2.48 -6.29
N ILE A 64 -3.39 2.59 -4.97
CA ILE A 64 -2.49 1.92 -4.04
C ILE A 64 -3.11 0.59 -3.65
N GLN A 65 -2.38 -0.49 -3.92
CA GLN A 65 -2.72 -1.83 -3.49
C GLN A 65 -1.88 -2.15 -2.25
N ARG A 66 -2.46 -2.87 -1.28
CA ARG A 66 -1.76 -3.36 -0.10
C ARG A 66 -1.90 -4.87 0.01
N SER A 67 -0.80 -5.50 0.37
CA SER A 67 -0.76 -6.86 0.88
C SER A 67 -0.37 -6.80 2.35
N ASP A 68 -0.98 -7.65 3.18
CA ASP A 68 -0.63 -7.82 4.59
C ASP A 68 0.03 -9.20 4.85
N ASP A 69 0.22 -10.02 3.82
CA ASP A 69 0.69 -11.41 3.88
C ASP A 69 1.96 -11.66 3.04
N GLY A 70 2.74 -10.61 2.78
CA GLY A 70 4.01 -10.70 2.08
C GLY A 70 3.90 -10.77 0.56
N GLY A 71 2.74 -10.44 0.01
CA GLY A 71 2.46 -10.36 -1.42
C GLY A 71 1.60 -11.50 -1.96
N ALA A 72 1.11 -12.41 -1.12
CA ALA A 72 0.27 -13.52 -1.55
C ALA A 72 -1.13 -13.04 -1.94
N THR A 73 -1.72 -12.13 -1.17
CA THR A 73 -2.99 -11.48 -1.48
C THR A 73 -2.87 -9.97 -1.46
N TRP A 74 -3.71 -9.31 -2.27
CA TRP A 74 -3.71 -7.86 -2.44
C TRP A 74 -5.12 -7.32 -2.42
N ALA A 75 -5.29 -6.15 -1.79
CA ALA A 75 -6.52 -5.39 -1.80
C ALA A 75 -6.22 -3.90 -2.04
N PRO A 76 -7.11 -3.16 -2.71
CA PRO A 76 -6.97 -1.72 -2.84
C PRO A 76 -7.04 -1.09 -1.45
N VAL A 77 -6.13 -0.16 -1.17
CA VAL A 77 -6.25 0.72 -0.01
C VAL A 77 -7.27 1.78 -0.38
N GLY A 78 -8.33 1.88 0.41
CA GLY A 78 -9.32 2.94 0.24
C GLY A 78 -8.67 4.32 0.25
N ASN A 79 -9.25 5.25 -0.50
CA ASN A 79 -8.97 6.68 -0.41
C ASN A 79 -9.73 7.34 0.74
N GLU A 80 -10.34 6.54 1.62
CA GLU A 80 -11.09 7.01 2.77
C GLU A 80 -10.12 7.32 3.92
N PHE A 81 -10.09 8.58 4.33
CA PHE A 81 -9.39 9.02 5.53
C PHE A 81 -10.36 8.96 6.72
N ALA A 82 -10.79 7.74 7.05
CA ALA A 82 -11.67 7.53 8.19
C ALA A 82 -10.90 7.69 9.51
N TYR A 83 -11.56 8.28 10.51
CA TYR A 83 -11.04 8.31 11.87
C TYR A 83 -11.28 6.96 12.55
N GLU A 84 -10.31 6.52 13.35
CA GLU A 84 -10.54 5.46 14.32
C GLU A 84 -11.26 6.06 15.53
N GLY A 85 -12.54 5.70 15.72
CA GLY A 85 -13.39 6.22 16.80
C GLY A 85 -14.16 7.50 16.44
N VAL A 86 -14.79 8.11 17.45
CA VAL A 86 -15.57 9.34 17.30
C VAL A 86 -14.62 10.54 17.41
N PRO A 87 -14.49 11.39 16.38
CA PRO A 87 -13.69 12.62 16.49
C PRO A 87 -14.25 13.47 17.63
N GLY A 88 -13.37 14.01 18.49
CA GLY A 88 -13.77 15.00 19.49
C GLY A 88 -14.36 16.27 18.84
N THR A 89 -14.75 17.25 19.67
CA THR A 89 -15.28 18.52 19.17
C THR A 89 -14.30 19.68 19.32
N HIS A 90 -14.53 20.74 18.55
CA HIS A 90 -13.91 22.05 18.70
C HIS A 90 -14.99 23.14 18.72
N GLN A 91 -14.68 24.26 19.39
CA GLN A 91 -15.58 25.40 19.44
C GLN A 91 -15.50 26.20 18.13
N TRP A 92 -16.65 26.43 17.51
CA TRP A 92 -16.80 27.23 16.29
C TRP A 92 -16.86 28.73 16.62
N TYR A 93 -16.78 29.60 15.62
CA TYR A 93 -16.72 31.05 15.83
C TYR A 93 -17.99 31.63 16.48
N ASP A 94 -19.11 30.92 16.41
CA ASP A 94 -20.39 31.27 17.03
C ASP A 94 -20.54 30.69 18.45
N GLY A 95 -19.50 30.03 18.96
CA GLY A 95 -19.46 29.42 20.28
C GLY A 95 -20.01 28.00 20.37
N THR A 96 -20.56 27.43 19.29
CA THR A 96 -21.10 26.06 19.27
C THR A 96 -19.99 25.00 19.14
N GLN A 97 -20.26 23.74 19.54
CA GLN A 97 -19.30 22.64 19.43
C GLN A 97 -19.53 21.83 18.16
N HIS A 98 -18.49 21.70 17.33
CA HIS A 98 -18.51 20.96 16.07
C HIS A 98 -17.49 19.81 16.09
N PRO A 99 -17.81 18.62 15.53
CA PRO A 99 -16.84 17.53 15.45
C PRO A 99 -15.65 17.92 14.57
N TRP A 100 -14.47 17.41 14.88
CA TRP A 100 -13.34 17.45 13.95
C TRP A 100 -13.69 16.71 12.66
N GLN A 101 -13.41 17.33 11.52
CA GLN A 101 -13.61 16.73 10.20
C GLN A 101 -12.31 16.76 9.42
N PHE A 102 -12.00 15.65 8.76
CA PHE A 102 -10.86 15.56 7.86
C PHE A 102 -11.18 16.39 6.62
N ALA A 103 -10.46 17.49 6.43
CA ALA A 103 -10.65 18.34 5.27
C ALA A 103 -9.67 18.01 4.13
N ARG A 104 -8.37 17.90 4.45
CA ARG A 104 -7.29 17.68 3.46
C ARG A 104 -5.97 17.32 4.14
N VAL A 105 -5.11 16.58 3.44
CA VAL A 105 -3.68 16.41 3.77
C VAL A 105 -2.87 17.31 2.85
N TRP A 106 -1.93 18.05 3.42
CA TRP A 106 -0.87 18.73 2.70
C TRP A 106 0.42 17.97 2.92
N HIS A 107 1.11 17.62 1.83
CA HIS A 107 2.51 17.19 1.89
C HIS A 107 3.30 18.21 1.07
N LEU A 108 4.15 18.98 1.74
CA LEU A 108 5.11 19.90 1.11
C LEU A 108 6.28 19.11 0.51
#